data_AF-A0A662VRE9-F1
#
_entry.id   AF-A0A662VRE9-F1
#
_cell.length_a   1.000
_cell.length_b   1.000
_cell.length_c   1.000
_cell.angle_alpha   90.00
_cell.angle_beta   90.00
_cell.angle_gamma   90.00
#
_symmetry.space_group_name_H-M   'P 1'
#
loop_
_entity.id
_entity.type
_entity.pdbx_description
1 polymer ?
#
loop_
_entity_poly.entity_id
_entity_poly.type
_entity_poly.pdbx_seq_one_letter_code
_entity_poly.pdbx_strand_id
1 'polypeptide(L)'
;MERGLELEEDVRFIAEKLGFKVEWCERLKIGDDEFFKMFLLKDGGKYVAKAFFREVDEIDVKTLLSELYEDIRGMIFAFEGCTKEALACANSNGVKVYDREYIANRLNIKKLLGELKIYTDLHMALLEVADNLKRGFKEI
;
A
#
# COMPACT_ATOMS: atom_id res chain seq x y z
N MET A 1 11.64 -13.64 -8.11
CA MET A 1 11.55 -13.25 -6.69
C MET A 1 11.23 -11.76 -6.49
N GLU A 2 11.36 -10.90 -7.51
CA GLU A 2 11.16 -9.45 -7.38
C GLU A 2 9.70 -9.00 -7.15
N ARG A 3 8.71 -9.67 -7.76
CA ARG A 3 7.28 -9.27 -7.63
C ARG A 3 6.75 -9.26 -6.18
N GLY A 4 7.23 -10.12 -5.30
CA GLY A 4 6.73 -10.20 -3.92
C GLY A 4 7.15 -8.99 -3.05
N LEU A 5 8.34 -8.45 -3.29
CA LEU A 5 8.84 -7.26 -2.59
C LEU A 5 8.09 -6.00 -3.05
N GLU A 6 7.87 -5.88 -4.36
CA GLU A 6 7.11 -4.77 -4.95
C GLU A 6 5.68 -4.70 -4.40
N LEU A 7 4.99 -5.84 -4.30
CA LEU A 7 3.64 -5.90 -3.74
C LEU A 7 3.60 -5.51 -2.25
N GLU A 8 4.60 -5.91 -1.45
CA GLU A 8 4.69 -5.48 -0.06
C GLU A 8 4.86 -3.96 0.04
N GLU A 9 5.76 -3.39 -0.77
CA GLU A 9 5.99 -1.95 -0.83
C GLU A 9 4.74 -1.17 -1.26
N ASP A 10 3.98 -1.69 -2.22
CA ASP A 10 2.72 -1.09 -2.67
C ASP A 10 1.67 -1.07 -1.57
N VAL A 11 1.50 -2.20 -0.87
CA VAL A 11 0.53 -2.32 0.23
C VAL A 11 0.92 -1.39 1.38
N ARG A 12 2.21 -1.33 1.75
CA ARG A 12 2.73 -0.39 2.77
C ARG A 12 2.51 1.06 2.36
N PHE A 13 2.84 1.41 1.12
CA PHE A 13 2.64 2.75 0.58
C PHE A 13 1.18 3.20 0.70
N ILE A 14 0.23 2.34 0.33
CA ILE A 14 -1.20 2.67 0.42
C ILE A 14 -1.62 2.92 1.87
N ALA A 15 -1.18 2.07 2.82
CA ALA A 15 -1.47 2.23 4.24
C ALA A 15 -0.90 3.55 4.78
N GLU A 16 0.34 3.89 4.44
CA GLU A 16 0.99 5.15 4.85
C GLU A 16 0.28 6.38 4.27
N LYS A 17 -0.15 6.34 3.00
CA LYS A 17 -0.94 7.43 2.39
C LYS A 17 -2.32 7.61 3.00
N LEU A 18 -2.84 6.60 3.65
CA LEU A 18 -4.06 6.66 4.45
C LEU A 18 -3.82 7.22 5.86
N GLY A 19 -2.57 7.53 6.21
CA GLY A 19 -2.15 8.03 7.51
C GLY A 19 -1.98 6.93 8.56
N PHE A 20 -1.80 5.68 8.15
CA PHE A 20 -1.46 4.60 9.06
C PHE A 20 0.05 4.46 9.22
N LYS A 21 0.49 4.15 10.43
CA LYS A 21 1.82 3.60 10.68
C LYS A 21 1.75 2.09 10.57
N VAL A 22 2.57 1.49 9.70
CA VAL A 22 2.69 0.03 9.57
C VAL A 22 3.67 -0.47 10.62
N GLU A 23 3.19 -1.22 11.62
CA GLU A 23 4.06 -1.80 12.65
C GLU A 23 4.73 -3.08 12.13
N TRP A 24 3.97 -3.91 11.43
CA TRP A 24 4.49 -5.07 10.73
C TRP A 24 3.62 -5.41 9.52
N CYS A 25 4.25 -6.06 8.54
CA CYS A 25 3.62 -6.60 7.34
C CYS A 25 4.20 -8.00 7.13
N GLU A 26 3.33 -8.99 6.98
CA GLU A 26 3.71 -10.38 6.78
C GLU A 26 3.04 -10.91 5.52
N ARG A 27 3.84 -11.55 4.66
CA ARG A 27 3.35 -12.25 3.48
C ARG A 27 2.92 -13.66 3.88
N LEU A 28 1.66 -13.99 3.66
CA LEU A 28 1.09 -15.30 3.96
C LEU A 28 0.68 -16.00 2.67
N LYS A 29 0.87 -17.32 2.64
CA LYS A 29 0.46 -18.19 1.55
C LYS A 29 -0.34 -19.37 2.09
N ILE A 30 -1.59 -19.53 1.63
CA ILE A 30 -2.49 -20.62 2.01
C ILE A 30 -2.90 -21.35 0.74
N GLY A 31 -2.36 -22.55 0.52
CA GLY A 31 -2.52 -23.24 -0.76
C GLY A 31 -1.91 -22.42 -1.90
N ASP A 32 -2.73 -22.09 -2.91
CA ASP A 32 -2.33 -21.24 -4.04
C ASP A 32 -2.59 -19.75 -3.79
N ASP A 33 -3.29 -19.41 -2.70
CA ASP A 33 -3.61 -18.03 -2.36
C ASP A 33 -2.46 -17.35 -1.63
N GLU A 34 -2.19 -16.11 -2.03
CA GLU A 34 -1.19 -15.24 -1.44
C GLU A 34 -1.81 -13.90 -1.05
N PHE A 35 -1.56 -13.46 0.18
CA PHE A 35 -2.03 -12.18 0.70
C PHE A 35 -1.05 -11.61 1.72
N PHE A 36 -1.16 -10.32 2.00
CA PHE A 36 -0.42 -9.69 3.09
C PHE A 36 -1.32 -9.48 4.29
N LYS A 37 -0.81 -9.75 5.48
CA LYS A 37 -1.42 -9.38 6.75
C LYS A 37 -0.59 -8.26 7.37
N MET A 38 -1.25 -7.26 7.93
CA MET A 38 -0.60 -6.11 8.54
C MET A 38 -1.23 -5.75 9.86
N PHE A 39 -0.42 -5.17 10.74
CA PHE A 39 -0.89 -4.42 11.89
C PHE A 39 -0.59 -2.95 11.72
N LEU A 40 -1.63 -2.13 11.84
CA LEU A 40 -1.58 -0.71 11.55
C LEU A 40 -2.02 0.09 12.78
N LEU A 41 -1.37 1.23 12.99
CA LEU A 41 -1.72 2.20 14.02
C LEU A 41 -2.14 3.53 13.39
N LYS A 42 -3.20 4.13 13.90
CA LYS A 42 -3.63 5.49 13.51
C LYS A 42 -4.42 6.16 14.62
N ASP A 43 -4.00 7.36 15.02
CA ASP A 43 -4.68 8.19 16.01
C ASP A 43 -5.01 7.45 17.33
N GLY A 44 -4.08 6.59 17.78
CA GLY A 44 -4.26 5.73 18.96
C GLY A 44 -5.10 4.45 18.73
N GLY A 45 -5.73 4.30 17.57
CA GLY A 45 -6.46 3.11 17.16
C GLY A 45 -5.55 2.01 16.60
N LYS A 46 -5.95 0.76 16.84
CA LYS A 46 -5.29 -0.47 16.36
C LYS A 46 -6.12 -1.12 15.26
N TYR A 47 -5.44 -1.56 14.21
CA TYR A 47 -6.10 -2.16 13.06
C TYR A 47 -5.34 -3.41 12.60
N VAL A 48 -6.08 -4.44 12.24
CA VAL A 48 -5.56 -5.56 11.47
C VAL A 48 -6.07 -5.42 10.04
N ALA A 49 -5.16 -5.45 9.08
CA ALA A 49 -5.49 -5.34 7.67
C ALA A 49 -5.03 -6.58 6.91
N LYS A 50 -5.82 -6.99 5.92
CA LYS A 50 -5.43 -8.01 4.92
C LYS A 50 -5.48 -7.43 3.51
N ALA A 51 -4.46 -7.68 2.71
CA ALA A 51 -4.37 -7.24 1.32
C ALA A 51 -4.35 -8.45 0.38
N PHE A 52 -5.35 -8.53 -0.49
CA PHE A 52 -5.55 -9.64 -1.42
C PHE A 52 -5.35 -9.17 -2.87
N PHE A 53 -4.68 -10.00 -3.67
CA PHE A 53 -4.43 -9.79 -5.11
C PHE A 53 -5.35 -10.64 -6.01
N ARG A 54 -6.42 -11.16 -5.41
CA ARG A 54 -7.54 -11.81 -6.08
C ARG A 54 -8.83 -11.17 -5.62
N GLU A 55 -9.94 -11.54 -6.25
CA GLU A 55 -11.27 -11.15 -5.77
C GLU A 55 -11.45 -11.69 -4.34
N VAL A 56 -11.91 -10.81 -3.44
CA VAL A 56 -12.16 -11.12 -2.02
C VAL A 56 -13.57 -11.67 -1.86
N ASP A 57 -13.70 -12.79 -1.17
CA ASP A 57 -14.98 -13.43 -0.87
C ASP A 57 -15.41 -13.25 0.60
N GLU A 58 -16.58 -13.77 0.95
CA GLU A 58 -17.11 -13.66 2.31
C GLU A 58 -16.26 -14.42 3.34
N ILE A 59 -15.59 -15.50 2.94
CA ILE A 59 -14.75 -16.32 3.81
C ILE A 59 -13.55 -15.49 4.26
N ASP A 60 -12.92 -14.76 3.35
CA ASP A 60 -11.79 -13.87 3.66
C ASP A 60 -12.14 -12.85 4.75
N VAL A 61 -13.34 -12.25 4.66
CA VAL A 61 -13.85 -11.30 5.64
C VAL A 61 -14.06 -11.99 6.99
N LYS A 62 -14.69 -13.18 7.01
CA LYS A 62 -14.90 -13.96 8.23
C LYS A 62 -13.59 -14.38 8.88
N THR A 63 -12.59 -14.77 8.09
CA THR A 63 -11.25 -15.09 8.61
C THR A 63 -10.61 -13.86 9.25
N LEU A 64 -10.71 -12.68 8.63
CA LEU A 64 -10.25 -11.44 9.27
C LEU A 64 -10.98 -11.19 10.60
N LEU A 65 -12.31 -11.31 10.61
CA LEU A 65 -13.12 -11.08 11.81
C LEU A 65 -12.75 -12.01 12.97
N SER A 66 -12.41 -13.27 12.69
CA SER A 66 -11.97 -14.22 13.71
C SER A 66 -10.63 -13.86 14.39
N GLU A 67 -9.88 -12.92 13.80
CA GLU A 67 -8.59 -12.44 14.32
C GLU A 67 -8.72 -11.11 15.08
N LEU A 68 -9.90 -10.50 15.11
CA LEU A 68 -10.12 -9.23 15.81
C LEU A 68 -10.40 -9.49 17.29
N TYR A 69 -9.67 -8.76 18.14
CA TYR A 69 -9.90 -8.71 19.58
C TYR A 69 -10.61 -7.39 19.96
N GLU A 70 -10.99 -7.27 21.23
CA GLU A 70 -11.51 -6.02 21.78
C GLU A 70 -10.57 -4.85 21.44
N ASP A 71 -11.16 -3.74 20.96
CA ASP A 71 -10.48 -2.52 20.47
C ASP A 71 -9.65 -2.61 19.18
N ILE A 72 -9.66 -3.73 18.45
CA ILE A 72 -8.98 -3.86 17.15
C ILE A 72 -9.98 -3.83 16.00
N ARG A 73 -9.75 -2.92 15.04
CA ARG A 73 -10.61 -2.77 13.86
C ARG A 73 -10.07 -3.53 12.65
N GLY A 74 -10.97 -4.11 11.85
CA GLY A 74 -10.61 -4.83 10.63
C GLY A 74 -10.55 -3.94 9.39
N MET A 75 -9.65 -4.27 8.47
CA MET A 75 -9.51 -3.61 7.18
C MET A 75 -9.14 -4.59 6.07
N ILE A 76 -9.64 -4.35 4.86
CA ILE A 76 -9.32 -5.14 3.68
C ILE A 76 -8.86 -4.22 2.55
N PHE A 77 -7.76 -4.58 1.90
CA PHE A 77 -7.32 -4.02 0.63
C PHE A 77 -7.55 -5.05 -0.48
N ALA A 78 -8.49 -4.78 -1.37
CA ALA A 78 -8.94 -5.72 -2.39
C ALA A 78 -8.50 -5.25 -3.78
N PHE A 79 -7.33 -5.71 -4.25
CA PHE A 79 -6.72 -5.22 -5.49
C PHE A 79 -7.51 -5.60 -6.74
N GLU A 80 -8.16 -6.77 -6.74
CA GLU A 80 -9.04 -7.19 -7.84
C GLU A 80 -10.53 -6.96 -7.55
N GLY A 81 -10.86 -6.44 -6.36
CA GLY A 81 -12.23 -6.17 -5.91
C GLY A 81 -12.78 -7.20 -4.93
N CYS A 82 -14.07 -7.05 -4.61
CA CYS A 82 -14.79 -7.89 -3.65
C CYS A 82 -16.08 -8.41 -4.27
N THR A 83 -16.49 -9.62 -3.90
CA THR A 83 -17.85 -10.09 -4.18
C THR A 83 -18.88 -9.26 -3.41
N LYS A 84 -20.14 -9.29 -3.85
CA LYS A 84 -21.24 -8.55 -3.20
C LYS A 84 -21.45 -9.04 -1.77
N GLU A 85 -21.32 -10.34 -1.56
CA GLU A 85 -21.45 -11.02 -0.28
C GLU A 85 -20.33 -10.60 0.67
N ALA A 86 -19.09 -10.54 0.18
CA ALA A 86 -17.94 -10.04 0.95
C ALA A 86 -18.14 -8.59 1.40
N LEU A 87 -18.57 -7.71 0.48
CA LEU A 87 -18.80 -6.31 0.77
C LEU A 87 -19.94 -6.12 1.78
N ALA A 88 -21.04 -6.86 1.64
CA ALA A 88 -22.15 -6.84 2.59
C ALA A 88 -21.73 -7.33 3.98
N CYS A 89 -20.92 -8.40 4.04
CA CYS A 89 -20.37 -8.93 5.28
C CYS A 89 -19.44 -7.92 5.98
N ALA A 90 -18.53 -7.31 5.22
CA ALA A 90 -17.58 -6.32 5.74
C ALA A 90 -18.31 -5.10 6.32
N ASN A 91 -19.28 -4.55 5.58
CA ASN A 91 -20.09 -3.41 6.02
C ASN A 91 -20.88 -3.72 7.30
N SER A 92 -21.49 -4.90 7.39
CA SER A 92 -22.29 -5.31 8.55
C SER A 92 -21.46 -5.45 9.82
N ASN A 93 -20.15 -5.70 9.70
CA ASN A 93 -19.24 -5.89 10.83
C ASN A 93 -18.27 -4.71 11.03
N GLY A 94 -18.48 -3.58 10.33
CA GLY A 94 -17.61 -2.40 10.44
C GLY A 94 -16.19 -2.60 9.93
N VAL A 95 -15.96 -3.60 9.07
CA VAL A 95 -14.67 -3.82 8.39
C VAL A 95 -14.56 -2.84 7.24
N LYS A 96 -13.49 -2.04 7.23
CA LYS A 96 -13.28 -1.07 6.15
C LYS A 96 -12.68 -1.75 4.92
N VAL A 97 -13.33 -1.63 3.78
CA VAL A 97 -12.84 -2.14 2.50
C VAL A 97 -12.30 -1.00 1.65
N TYR A 98 -11.09 -1.18 1.10
CA TYR A 98 -10.54 -0.36 0.03
C TYR A 98 -10.54 -1.19 -1.24
N ASP A 99 -11.35 -0.77 -2.20
CA ASP A 99 -11.56 -1.47 -3.45
C ASP A 99 -10.47 -1.21 -4.49
N ARG A 100 -10.61 -1.89 -5.62
CA ARG A 100 -9.71 -1.82 -6.76
C ARG A 100 -9.53 -0.40 -7.29
N GLU A 101 -10.62 0.37 -7.43
CA GLU A 101 -10.53 1.74 -7.97
C GLU A 101 -9.73 2.65 -7.04
N TYR A 102 -9.99 2.55 -5.73
CA TYR A 102 -9.23 3.27 -4.73
C TYR A 102 -7.74 2.91 -4.77
N ILE A 103 -7.43 1.61 -4.79
CA ILE A 103 -6.05 1.09 -4.81
C ILE A 103 -5.32 1.53 -6.08
N ALA A 104 -5.94 1.36 -7.25
CA ALA A 104 -5.35 1.73 -8.54
C ALA A 104 -5.00 3.23 -8.60
N ASN A 105 -5.88 4.09 -8.07
CA ASN A 105 -5.61 5.53 -7.98
C ASN A 105 -4.37 5.82 -7.13
N ARG A 106 -4.23 5.17 -5.97
CA ARG A 106 -3.04 5.35 -5.10
C ARG A 106 -1.75 4.89 -5.76
N LEU A 107 -1.76 3.75 -6.45
CA LEU A 107 -0.58 3.26 -7.16
C LEU A 107 -0.19 4.16 -8.34
N ASN A 108 -1.18 4.72 -9.05
CA ASN A 108 -0.90 5.69 -10.10
C ASN A 108 -0.22 6.95 -9.54
N ILE A 109 -0.66 7.42 -8.36
CA ILE A 109 0.02 8.53 -7.66
C ILE A 109 1.47 8.14 -7.29
N LYS A 110 1.73 6.92 -6.79
CA LYS A 110 3.10 6.44 -6.51
C LYS A 110 3.97 6.52 -7.77
N LYS A 111 3.45 6.07 -8.91
CA LYS A 111 4.16 6.10 -10.19
C LYS A 111 4.50 7.53 -10.63
N LEU A 112 3.52 8.44 -10.58
CA LEU A 112 3.73 9.85 -10.92
C LEU A 112 4.77 10.53 -10.01
N LEU A 113 4.77 10.22 -8.71
CA LEU A 113 5.79 10.71 -7.77
C LEU A 113 7.19 10.19 -8.11
N GLY A 114 7.29 8.93 -8.55
CA GLY A 114 8.55 8.36 -9.03
C GLY A 114 9.07 9.06 -10.29
N GLU A 115 8.19 9.31 -11.27
CA GLU A 115 8.53 10.02 -12.51
C GLU A 115 9.00 11.47 -12.23
N LEU A 116 8.35 12.17 -11.31
CA LEU A 116 8.73 13.53 -10.91
C LEU A 116 10.11 13.58 -10.22
N LYS A 117 10.44 12.56 -9.42
CA LYS A 117 11.75 12.46 -8.77
C LYS A 117 12.87 12.36 -9.80
N ILE A 118 12.71 11.52 -10.82
CA ILE A 118 13.68 11.37 -11.91
C ILE A 118 13.95 12.72 -12.60
N TYR A 119 12.89 13.49 -12.88
CA TYR A 119 13.04 14.82 -13.48
C TYR A 119 13.81 15.79 -12.58
N THR A 120 13.53 15.77 -11.28
CA THR A 120 14.20 16.62 -10.30
C THR A 120 15.68 16.27 -10.16
N ASP A 121 15.99 14.97 -10.06
CA ASP A 121 17.37 14.48 -9.97
C ASP A 121 18.17 14.84 -11.23
N LEU A 122 17.56 14.72 -12.42
CA LEU A 122 18.19 15.13 -13.69
C LEU A 122 18.44 16.65 -13.72
N HIS A 123 17.48 17.46 -13.27
CA HIS A 123 17.64 18.91 -13.21
C HIS A 123 18.79 19.32 -12.28
N MET A 124 18.87 18.71 -11.08
CA MET A 124 19.94 18.96 -10.12
C MET A 124 21.32 18.56 -10.69
N ALA A 125 21.41 17.41 -11.38
CA ALA A 125 22.64 16.99 -12.05
C ALA A 125 23.08 17.96 -13.15
N LEU A 126 22.15 18.49 -13.94
CA LEU A 126 22.45 19.49 -14.98
C LEU A 126 22.96 20.81 -14.39
N LEU A 127 22.36 21.28 -13.28
CA LEU A 127 22.82 22.46 -12.57
C LEU A 127 24.24 22.28 -12.03
N GLU A 128 24.54 21.12 -11.44
CA GLU A 128 25.88 20.80 -10.94
C GLU A 128 26.93 20.82 -12.08
N VAL A 129 26.59 20.24 -13.24
CA VAL A 129 27.46 20.29 -14.43
C VAL A 129 27.69 21.73 -14.90
N ALA A 130 26.64 22.56 -14.95
CA ALA A 130 26.74 23.96 -15.37
C ALA A 130 27.61 24.78 -14.40
N ASP A 131 27.48 24.56 -13.10
CA ASP A 131 28.31 25.20 -12.08
C ASP A 131 29.77 24.79 -12.19
N ASN A 132 30.05 23.51 -12.42
CA ASN A 132 31.41 23.01 -12.63
C ASN A 132 32.05 23.60 -13.89
N LEU A 133 31.31 23.71 -15.00
CA LEU A 133 31.78 24.38 -16.23
C LEU A 133 32.10 25.86 -15.98
N LYS A 134 31.24 26.58 -15.25
CA LYS A 134 31.44 28.01 -14.94
C LYS A 134 32.69 28.24 -14.07
N ARG A 135 32.99 27.33 -13.14
CA ARG A 135 34.23 27.38 -12.33
C ARG A 135 35.46 27.16 -13.22
N GLY A 136 35.42 26.16 -14.10
CA GLY A 136 36.52 25.89 -15.04
C GLY A 136 36.86 27.07 -15.96
N PHE A 137 35.87 27.87 -16.39
CA PHE A 137 36.13 29.09 -17.19
C PHE A 137 36.74 30.25 -16.39
N LYS A 138 36.62 30.28 -15.06
CA LYS A 138 37.19 31.34 -14.21
C LYS A 138 38.65 31.09 -13.82
N GLU A 139 39.10 29.85 -13.95
CA GLU A 139 40.45 29.41 -13.59
C GLU A 139 41.43 29.48 -14.78
N ILE A 140 40.92 29.83 -15.97
CA ILE A 140 41.67 30.12 -17.22
C ILE A 140 41.80 31.64 -17.37
#